data_AF-R5B1X6-F1
#
_entry.id   AF-R5B1X6-F1
#
_cell.length_a   1.000
_cell.length_b   1.000
_cell.length_c   1.000
_cell.angle_alpha   90.00
_cell.angle_beta   90.00
_cell.angle_gamma   90.00
#
_symmetry.space_group_name_H-M   'P 1'
#
loop_
_entity.id
_entity.type
_entity.pdbx_description
1 polymer ?
#
loop_
_entity_poly.entity_id
_entity_poly.type
_entity_poly.pdbx_seq_one_letter_code
_entity_poly.pdbx_strand_id
1 'polypeptide(L)'
;MLAFVPGFHIPDLHVGELYAEVGSVVKTGNFWDFIMCNIGVGQKASLFWAIDAGRFMQTAGFFLLGFILGRKQLFVLSDEHLRFWKRMLIVAFAVFLPLYFIHAQLAVVENAACKLLAIIFDMWQKLSFAFVLISAFMLLYGKTSFGHHSHLLQNYGKMSLTNYVSQSVIGALIYFPIGLYLAPYCGYTISLFIGIGVFVLQLAFTQWWLSAHRQGPLEAFWHRLTWLHSTR
;
A
#
# COMPACT_ATOMS: atom_id res chain seq x y z
N MET A 1 -15.11 -17.29 -20.75
CA MET A 1 -15.64 -17.79 -22.04
C MET A 1 -15.24 -16.88 -23.21
N LEU A 2 -15.31 -15.54 -23.08
CA LEU A 2 -14.91 -14.59 -24.14
C LEU A 2 -13.40 -14.59 -24.48
N ALA A 3 -12.53 -14.86 -23.52
CA ALA A 3 -11.07 -14.83 -23.72
C ALA A 3 -10.50 -15.90 -24.67
N PHE A 4 -11.30 -16.91 -25.01
CA PHE A 4 -10.95 -17.97 -25.96
C PHE A 4 -11.54 -17.73 -27.35
N VAL A 5 -12.29 -16.63 -27.54
CA VAL A 5 -12.86 -16.26 -28.84
C VAL A 5 -11.75 -15.64 -29.70
N PRO A 6 -11.54 -16.12 -30.95
CA PRO A 6 -10.57 -15.53 -31.87
C PRO A 6 -10.84 -14.03 -32.08
N GLY A 7 -9.80 -13.21 -31.96
CA GLY A 7 -9.90 -11.75 -32.08
C GLY A 7 -10.40 -11.01 -30.83
N PHE A 8 -10.63 -11.70 -29.71
CA PHE A 8 -10.89 -11.02 -28.44
C PHE A 8 -9.61 -10.35 -27.92
N HIS A 9 -9.71 -9.05 -27.67
CA HIS A 9 -8.69 -8.27 -26.99
C HIS A 9 -9.27 -7.70 -25.69
N ILE A 10 -8.44 -7.66 -24.65
CA ILE A 10 -8.81 -7.00 -23.40
C ILE A 10 -8.96 -5.50 -23.70
N PRO A 11 -10.04 -4.84 -23.24
CA PRO A 11 -10.20 -3.40 -23.42
C PRO A 11 -8.99 -2.66 -22.86
N ASP A 12 -8.37 -1.81 -23.67
CA ASP A 12 -7.27 -0.95 -23.22
C ASP A 12 -7.84 0.32 -22.61
N LEU A 13 -7.50 0.58 -21.34
CA LEU A 13 -7.88 1.80 -20.64
C LEU A 13 -6.86 2.93 -20.84
N HIS A 14 -5.89 2.75 -21.74
CA HIS A 14 -4.81 3.70 -22.07
C HIS A 14 -3.99 4.09 -20.84
N VAL A 15 -3.85 3.18 -19.88
CA VAL A 15 -3.14 3.42 -18.61
C VAL A 15 -1.68 3.79 -18.86
N GLY A 16 -1.03 3.13 -19.83
CA GLY A 16 0.35 3.43 -20.21
C GLY A 16 0.53 4.85 -20.74
N GLU A 17 -0.38 5.30 -21.60
CA GLU A 17 -0.36 6.67 -22.15
C GLU A 17 -0.58 7.72 -21.07
N LEU A 18 -1.55 7.49 -20.17
CA LEU A 18 -1.82 8.39 -19.05
C LEU A 18 -0.61 8.53 -18.12
N TYR A 19 0.09 7.44 -17.80
CA TYR A 19 1.31 7.52 -17.00
C TYR A 19 2.50 8.13 -17.77
N ALA A 20 2.57 7.96 -19.09
CA ALA A 20 3.57 8.62 -19.91
C ALA A 20 3.38 10.15 -19.91
N GLU A 21 2.13 10.61 -19.98
CA GLU A 21 1.77 12.03 -19.82
C GLU A 21 2.13 12.55 -18.43
N VAL A 22 1.72 11.85 -17.37
CA VAL A 22 2.10 12.23 -16.00
C VAL A 22 3.63 12.30 -15.86
N GLY A 23 4.34 11.32 -16.42
CA GLY A 23 5.80 11.28 -16.39
C GLY A 23 6.45 12.43 -17.16
N SER A 24 5.87 12.89 -18.26
CA SER A 24 6.39 14.04 -19.03
C SER A 24 6.19 15.35 -18.28
N VAL A 25 5.03 15.54 -17.63
CA VAL A 25 4.76 16.72 -16.79
C VAL A 25 5.64 16.73 -15.55
N VAL A 26 5.79 15.61 -14.85
CA VAL A 26 6.64 15.55 -13.65
C VAL A 26 8.08 15.94 -13.96
N LYS A 27 8.59 15.57 -15.15
CA LYS A 27 9.96 15.89 -15.59
C LYS A 27 10.21 17.38 -15.82
N THR A 28 9.18 18.20 -16.03
CA THR A 28 9.37 19.65 -16.25
C THR A 28 9.86 20.36 -14.97
N GLY A 29 9.59 19.79 -13.81
CA GLY A 29 9.90 20.39 -12.51
C GLY A 29 9.05 21.61 -12.16
N ASN A 30 8.04 21.95 -12.96
CA ASN A 30 7.11 23.00 -12.62
C ASN A 30 6.16 22.53 -11.51
N PHE A 31 6.15 23.26 -10.39
CA PHE A 31 5.36 22.91 -9.22
C PHE A 31 3.84 22.90 -9.49
N TRP A 32 3.33 23.90 -10.21
CA TRP A 32 1.89 24.01 -10.46
C TRP A 32 1.41 22.96 -11.46
N ASP A 33 2.19 22.73 -12.52
CA ASP A 33 1.87 21.68 -13.49
C ASP A 33 1.90 20.30 -12.82
N PHE A 34 2.87 20.05 -11.94
CA PHE A 34 2.94 18.83 -11.14
C PHE A 34 1.66 18.63 -10.31
N ILE A 35 1.20 19.65 -9.59
CA ILE A 35 0.00 19.56 -8.75
C ILE A 35 -1.26 19.34 -9.60
N MET A 36 -1.46 20.14 -10.64
CA MET A 36 -2.66 20.05 -11.49
C MET A 36 -2.72 18.71 -12.23
N CYS A 37 -1.58 18.23 -12.73
CA CYS A 37 -1.48 16.93 -13.37
C CYS A 37 -1.83 15.80 -12.39
N ASN A 38 -1.31 15.82 -11.16
CA ASN A 38 -1.59 14.78 -10.16
C ASN A 38 -3.06 14.75 -9.70
N ILE A 39 -3.72 15.92 -9.61
CA ILE A 39 -5.14 16.01 -9.23
C ILE A 39 -6.05 15.59 -10.40
N GLY A 40 -5.68 15.91 -11.64
CA GLY A 40 -6.44 15.54 -12.84
C GLY A 40 -6.04 14.18 -13.40
N VAL A 41 -5.09 14.22 -14.34
CA VAL A 41 -4.65 13.05 -15.14
C VAL A 41 -4.09 11.93 -14.25
N GLY A 42 -3.35 12.27 -13.20
CA GLY A 42 -2.79 11.32 -12.26
C GLY A 42 -3.85 10.50 -11.52
N GLN A 43 -4.93 11.13 -11.05
CA GLN A 43 -6.05 10.40 -10.42
C GLN A 43 -6.74 9.48 -11.41
N LYS A 44 -6.96 9.95 -12.65
CA LYS A 44 -7.54 9.12 -13.72
C LYS A 44 -6.66 7.91 -14.02
N ALA A 45 -5.36 8.11 -14.18
CA ALA A 45 -4.37 7.05 -14.42
C ALA A 45 -4.39 6.01 -13.29
N SER A 46 -4.37 6.47 -12.03
CA SER A 46 -4.43 5.61 -10.85
C SER A 46 -5.72 4.82 -10.77
N LEU A 47 -6.87 5.44 -11.07
CA LEU A 47 -8.17 4.77 -11.04
C LEU A 47 -8.27 3.69 -12.13
N PHE A 48 -7.91 4.01 -13.37
CA PHE A 48 -7.96 3.06 -14.48
C PHE A 48 -6.98 1.92 -14.29
N TRP A 49 -5.79 2.20 -13.77
CA TRP A 49 -4.86 1.16 -13.36
C TRP A 49 -5.43 0.25 -12.27
N ALA A 50 -6.14 0.81 -11.27
CA ALA A 50 -6.76 0.01 -10.22
C ALA A 50 -7.91 -0.87 -10.74
N ILE A 51 -8.61 -0.46 -11.79
CA ILE A 51 -9.63 -1.27 -12.47
C ILE A 51 -8.95 -2.38 -13.28
N ASP A 52 -7.98 -2.03 -14.12
CA ASP A 52 -7.27 -2.95 -15.00
C ASP A 52 -6.54 -4.05 -14.22
N ALA A 53 -5.89 -3.68 -13.11
CA ALA A 53 -5.20 -4.63 -12.24
C ALA A 53 -6.13 -5.41 -11.29
N GLY A 54 -7.46 -5.23 -11.36
CA GLY A 54 -8.43 -5.85 -10.44
C GLY A 54 -8.34 -5.37 -8.99
N ARG A 55 -7.51 -4.34 -8.72
CA ARG A 55 -7.19 -3.83 -7.38
C ARG A 55 -8.40 -3.23 -6.67
N PHE A 56 -9.35 -2.66 -7.42
CA PHE A 56 -10.58 -2.11 -6.86
C PHE A 56 -11.36 -3.16 -6.07
N MET A 57 -11.63 -4.32 -6.67
CA MET A 57 -12.33 -5.42 -6.02
C MET A 57 -11.47 -6.09 -4.94
N GLN A 58 -10.16 -6.23 -5.20
CA GLN A 58 -9.23 -6.80 -4.23
C GLN A 58 -9.22 -6.03 -2.90
N THR A 59 -9.23 -4.70 -2.97
CA THR A 59 -9.19 -3.83 -1.79
C THR A 59 -10.43 -4.02 -0.91
N ALA A 60 -11.61 -4.10 -1.53
CA ALA A 60 -12.85 -4.41 -0.81
C ALA A 60 -12.78 -5.79 -0.13
N GLY A 61 -12.24 -6.79 -0.83
CA GLY A 61 -12.02 -8.14 -0.28
C GLY A 61 -11.09 -8.13 0.95
N PHE A 62 -9.95 -7.44 0.87
CA PHE A 62 -9.02 -7.32 2.00
C PHE A 62 -9.65 -6.60 3.19
N PHE A 63 -10.44 -5.55 2.95
CA PHE A 63 -11.17 -4.86 4.01
C PHE A 63 -12.13 -5.79 4.74
N LEU A 64 -12.93 -6.56 4.01
CA LEU A 64 -13.87 -7.53 4.60
C LEU A 64 -13.15 -8.65 5.36
N LEU A 65 -12.05 -9.18 4.81
CA LEU A 65 -11.23 -10.17 5.51
C LEU A 65 -10.67 -9.60 6.81
N GLY A 66 -10.07 -8.41 6.78
CA GLY A 66 -9.57 -7.73 7.97
C GLY A 66 -10.67 -7.51 9.01
N PHE A 67 -11.86 -7.08 8.57
CA PHE A 67 -13.03 -6.92 9.42
C PHE A 67 -13.44 -8.24 10.09
N ILE A 68 -13.52 -9.33 9.34
CA ILE A 68 -13.88 -10.66 9.87
C ILE A 68 -12.82 -11.14 10.89
N LEU A 69 -11.54 -11.00 10.58
CA LEU A 69 -10.44 -11.39 11.48
C LEU A 69 -10.48 -10.57 12.78
N GLY A 70 -10.76 -9.26 12.69
CA GLY A 70 -10.93 -8.37 13.83
C GLY A 70 -12.16 -8.72 14.68
N ARG A 71 -13.30 -9.02 14.04
CA ARG A 71 -14.52 -9.48 14.73
C ARG A 71 -14.30 -10.81 15.47
N LYS A 72 -13.47 -11.70 14.92
CA LYS A 72 -13.04 -12.94 15.57
C LYS A 72 -11.94 -12.73 16.63
N GLN A 73 -11.49 -11.50 16.85
CA GLN A 73 -10.45 -11.15 17.83
C GLN A 73 -9.12 -11.90 17.62
N LEU A 74 -8.82 -12.32 16.38
CA LEU A 74 -7.59 -13.08 16.07
C LEU A 74 -6.31 -12.25 16.23
N PHE A 75 -6.43 -10.93 16.38
CA PHE A 75 -5.33 -10.03 16.68
C PHE A 75 -5.06 -9.88 18.18
N VAL A 76 -5.94 -10.38 19.06
CA VAL A 76 -5.69 -10.42 20.49
C VAL A 76 -4.72 -11.56 20.78
N LEU A 77 -3.64 -11.25 21.49
CA LEU A 77 -2.61 -12.23 21.80
C LEU A 77 -3.14 -13.33 22.72
N SER A 78 -3.13 -14.56 22.23
CA SER A 78 -3.38 -15.79 22.98
C SER A 78 -2.54 -16.92 22.39
N ASP A 79 -2.24 -17.94 23.17
CA ASP A 79 -1.47 -19.10 22.67
C ASP A 79 -2.19 -19.81 21.52
N GLU A 80 -3.53 -19.82 21.54
CA GLU A 80 -4.34 -20.37 20.47
C GLU A 80 -4.19 -19.57 19.17
N HIS A 81 -4.29 -18.24 19.23
CA HIS A 81 -4.15 -17.38 18.07
C HIS A 81 -2.72 -17.40 17.51
N LEU A 82 -1.69 -17.48 18.36
CA LEU A 82 -0.31 -17.64 17.89
C LEU A 82 -0.09 -18.97 17.16
N ARG A 83 -0.71 -20.07 17.62
CA ARG A 83 -0.71 -21.34 16.88
C ARG A 83 -1.43 -21.21 15.54
N PHE A 84 -2.57 -20.50 15.50
CA PHE A 84 -3.27 -20.19 14.27
C PHE A 84 -2.37 -19.42 13.28
N TRP A 85 -1.74 -18.33 13.72
CA TRP A 85 -0.85 -17.52 12.87
C TRP A 85 0.40 -18.28 12.42
N LYS A 86 0.94 -19.19 13.24
CA LYS A 86 2.05 -20.08 12.82
C LYS A 86 1.62 -21.01 11.69
N ARG A 87 0.44 -21.64 11.79
CA ARG A 87 -0.10 -22.50 10.72
C ARG A 87 -0.41 -21.67 9.48
N MET A 88 -1.01 -20.49 9.66
CA MET A 88 -1.35 -19.59 8.56
C MET A 88 -0.09 -19.12 7.83
N LEU A 89 0.99 -18.80 8.54
CA LEU A 89 2.28 -18.44 7.94
C LEU A 89 2.80 -19.55 7.02
N ILE A 90 2.79 -20.80 7.50
CA ILE A 90 3.28 -21.96 6.74
C ILE A 90 2.42 -22.17 5.49
N VAL A 91 1.09 -22.18 5.64
CA VAL A 91 0.17 -22.39 4.51
C VAL A 91 0.27 -21.24 3.51
N ALA A 92 0.24 -19.99 3.96
CA ALA A 92 0.34 -18.82 3.10
C ALA A 92 1.68 -18.76 2.36
N PHE A 93 2.78 -19.13 3.01
CA PHE A 93 4.09 -19.19 2.36
C PHE A 93 4.16 -20.33 1.33
N ALA A 94 3.64 -21.51 1.66
CA ALA A 94 3.59 -22.65 0.76
C ALA A 94 2.69 -22.40 -0.46
N VAL A 95 1.60 -21.66 -0.31
CA VAL A 95 0.68 -21.27 -1.40
C VAL A 95 1.23 -20.09 -2.20
N PHE A 96 1.95 -19.17 -1.58
CA PHE A 96 2.52 -18.00 -2.24
C PHE A 96 3.51 -18.38 -3.35
N LEU A 97 4.42 -19.32 -3.07
CA LEU A 97 5.44 -19.77 -4.02
C LEU A 97 4.87 -20.24 -5.37
N PRO A 98 3.96 -21.23 -5.44
CA PRO A 98 3.41 -21.69 -6.71
C PRO A 98 2.61 -20.59 -7.41
N LEU A 99 1.83 -19.78 -6.67
CA LEU A 99 1.10 -18.66 -7.27
C LEU A 99 2.04 -17.64 -7.92
N TYR A 100 3.17 -17.34 -7.27
CA TYR A 100 4.20 -16.44 -7.81
C TYR A 100 4.79 -16.95 -9.11
N PHE A 101 5.19 -18.22 -9.14
CA PHE A 101 5.75 -18.80 -10.36
C PHE A 101 4.72 -18.89 -11.48
N ILE A 102 3.48 -19.31 -11.19
CA ILE A 102 2.42 -19.38 -12.20
C ILE A 102 2.13 -17.98 -12.77
N HIS A 103 1.98 -16.97 -11.92
CA HIS A 103 1.80 -15.59 -12.36
C HIS A 103 2.96 -15.13 -13.27
N ALA A 104 4.21 -15.37 -12.86
CA ALA A 104 5.39 -14.97 -13.63
C ALA A 104 5.41 -15.60 -15.03
N GLN A 105 5.02 -16.87 -15.16
CA GLN A 105 4.94 -17.54 -16.46
C GLN A 105 3.77 -17.04 -17.32
N LEU A 106 2.61 -16.76 -16.71
CA LEU A 106 1.44 -16.25 -17.45
C LEU A 106 1.64 -14.81 -17.93
N ALA A 107 2.32 -13.98 -17.13
CA ALA A 107 2.50 -12.56 -17.40
C ALA A 107 3.36 -12.27 -18.64
N VAL A 108 4.22 -13.20 -19.05
CA VAL A 108 5.08 -13.04 -20.24
C VAL A 108 4.42 -13.51 -21.54
N VAL A 109 3.26 -14.19 -21.46
CA VAL A 109 2.59 -14.73 -22.64
C VAL A 109 1.63 -13.70 -23.23
N GLU A 110 1.85 -13.32 -24.49
CA GLU A 110 1.01 -12.37 -25.22
C GLU A 110 -0.29 -13.01 -25.73
N ASN A 111 -1.14 -13.44 -24.80
CA ASN A 111 -2.46 -14.01 -25.08
C ASN A 111 -3.51 -13.44 -24.11
N ALA A 112 -4.71 -13.11 -24.61
CA ALA A 112 -5.76 -12.49 -23.79
C ALA A 112 -6.21 -13.36 -22.61
N ALA A 113 -6.35 -14.68 -22.79
CA ALA A 113 -6.69 -15.59 -21.70
C ALA A 113 -5.55 -15.69 -20.68
N CYS A 114 -4.29 -15.75 -21.12
CA CYS A 114 -3.13 -15.76 -20.23
C CYS A 114 -3.03 -14.46 -19.42
N LYS A 115 -3.26 -13.30 -20.02
CA LYS A 115 -3.27 -12.00 -19.32
C LYS A 115 -4.36 -11.92 -18.25
N LEU A 116 -5.57 -12.39 -18.53
CA LEU A 116 -6.65 -12.44 -17.53
C LEU A 116 -6.31 -13.40 -16.38
N LEU A 117 -5.75 -14.57 -16.70
CA LEU A 117 -5.29 -15.51 -15.68
C LEU A 117 -4.15 -14.89 -14.86
N ALA A 118 -3.22 -14.17 -15.48
CA ALA A 118 -2.14 -13.49 -14.76
C ALA A 118 -2.70 -12.51 -13.72
N ILE A 119 -3.71 -11.69 -14.06
CA ILE A 119 -4.38 -10.79 -13.10
C ILE A 119 -4.98 -11.58 -11.93
N ILE A 120 -5.67 -12.69 -12.20
CA ILE A 120 -6.25 -13.54 -11.15
C ILE A 120 -5.17 -14.10 -10.22
N PHE A 121 -4.12 -14.70 -10.79
CA PHE A 121 -3.03 -15.28 -10.01
C PHE A 121 -2.24 -14.22 -9.22
N ASP A 122 -2.04 -13.02 -9.78
CA ASP A 122 -1.46 -11.87 -9.09
C ASP A 122 -2.28 -11.48 -7.86
N MET A 123 -3.62 -11.43 -7.98
CA MET A 123 -4.50 -11.11 -6.86
C MET A 123 -4.39 -12.15 -5.73
N TRP A 124 -4.39 -13.44 -6.07
CA TRP A 124 -4.25 -14.53 -5.09
C TRP A 124 -2.87 -14.56 -4.46
N GLN A 125 -1.82 -14.33 -5.24
CA GLN A 125 -0.45 -14.26 -4.75
C GLN A 125 -0.30 -13.11 -3.74
N LYS A 126 -0.82 -11.92 -4.07
CA LYS A 126 -0.82 -10.75 -3.17
C LYS A 126 -1.60 -11.02 -1.88
N LEU A 127 -2.75 -11.70 -1.96
CA LEU A 127 -3.50 -12.11 -0.77
C LEU A 127 -2.67 -13.06 0.12
N SER A 128 -2.06 -14.09 -0.49
CA SER A 128 -1.21 -15.04 0.21
C SER A 128 -0.03 -14.34 0.89
N PHE A 129 0.63 -13.43 0.18
CA PHE A 129 1.73 -12.64 0.72
C PHE A 129 1.29 -11.71 1.85
N ALA A 130 0.12 -11.09 1.75
CA ALA A 130 -0.44 -10.29 2.84
C ALA A 130 -0.61 -11.14 4.12
N PHE A 131 -1.11 -12.38 4.00
CA PHE A 131 -1.17 -13.29 5.14
C PHE A 131 0.20 -13.70 5.67
N VAL A 132 1.22 -13.86 4.82
CA VAL A 132 2.61 -14.07 5.28
C VAL A 132 3.04 -12.90 6.17
N LEU A 133 2.85 -11.66 5.70
CA LEU A 133 3.23 -10.46 6.44
C LEU A 133 2.46 -10.32 7.77
N ILE A 134 1.14 -10.49 7.75
CA ILE A 134 0.31 -10.39 8.96
C ILE A 134 0.68 -11.49 9.96
N SER A 135 0.85 -12.73 9.50
CA SER A 135 1.21 -13.85 10.38
C SER A 135 2.59 -13.64 11.00
N ALA A 136 3.57 -13.22 10.20
CA ALA A 136 4.91 -12.92 10.68
C ALA A 136 4.88 -11.77 11.70
N PHE A 137 4.14 -10.70 11.41
CA PHE A 137 3.95 -9.59 12.34
C PHE A 137 3.33 -10.04 13.66
N MET A 138 2.25 -10.84 13.63
CA MET A 138 1.58 -11.33 14.83
C MET A 138 2.48 -12.21 15.70
N LEU A 139 3.30 -13.07 15.08
CA LEU A 139 4.26 -13.92 15.79
C LEU A 139 5.42 -13.11 16.39
N LEU A 140 5.88 -12.06 15.71
CA LEU A 140 6.88 -11.13 16.23
C LEU A 140 6.30 -10.29 17.37
N TYR A 141 5.06 -9.82 17.22
CA TYR A 141 4.33 -9.05 18.21
C TYR A 141 4.10 -9.82 19.51
N GLY A 142 3.87 -11.13 19.43
CA GLY A 142 3.77 -12.00 20.60
C GLY A 142 5.07 -12.19 21.38
N LYS A 143 6.23 -11.79 20.86
CA LYS A 143 7.50 -11.87 21.61
C LYS A 143 7.60 -10.71 22.60
N THR A 144 7.92 -11.00 23.86
CA THR A 144 8.00 -10.03 24.97
C THR A 144 8.86 -8.80 24.67
N SER A 145 10.01 -8.96 24.02
CA SER A 145 10.92 -7.86 23.67
C SER A 145 10.33 -6.88 22.63
N PHE A 146 9.63 -7.38 21.61
CA PHE A 146 9.01 -6.54 20.58
C PHE A 146 7.68 -5.95 21.06
N GLY A 147 6.93 -6.72 21.88
CA GLY A 147 5.73 -6.24 22.56
C GLY A 147 6.00 -5.02 23.45
N HIS A 148 7.15 -4.97 24.13
CA HIS A 148 7.52 -3.80 24.95
C HIS A 148 7.72 -2.51 24.13
N HIS A 149 8.28 -2.63 22.92
CA HIS A 149 8.49 -1.49 22.00
C HIS A 149 7.27 -1.20 21.12
N SER A 150 6.20 -1.99 21.24
CA SER A 150 4.99 -1.83 20.43
C SER A 150 4.34 -0.46 20.56
N HIS A 151 4.50 0.21 21.71
CA HIS A 151 3.96 1.54 21.93
C HIS A 151 4.44 2.56 20.87
N LEU A 152 5.66 2.39 20.36
CA LEU A 152 6.19 3.24 19.28
C LEU A 152 5.35 3.09 18.00
N LEU A 153 5.07 1.85 17.59
CA LEU A 153 4.26 1.52 16.42
C LEU A 153 2.78 1.88 16.63
N GLN A 154 2.26 1.68 17.84
CA GLN A 154 0.89 2.07 18.19
C GLN A 154 0.72 3.59 18.05
N ASN A 155 1.66 4.37 18.59
CA ASN A 155 1.67 5.82 18.45
C ASN A 155 1.80 6.26 16.98
N TYR A 156 2.66 5.60 16.19
CA TYR A 156 2.76 5.85 14.76
C TYR A 156 1.43 5.60 14.03
N GLY A 157 0.71 4.55 14.41
CA GLY A 157 -0.61 4.23 13.88
C GLY A 157 -1.70 5.25 14.22
N LYS A 158 -1.64 5.88 15.41
CA LYS A 158 -2.56 6.96 15.81
C LYS A 158 -2.44 8.21 14.92
N MET A 159 -1.31 8.37 14.22
CA MET A 159 -1.03 9.47 13.30
C MET A 159 -0.93 9.00 11.84
N SER A 160 -1.66 7.94 11.47
CA SER A 160 -1.54 7.31 10.15
C SER A 160 -1.81 8.26 8.98
N LEU A 161 -2.78 9.18 9.08
CA LEU A 161 -3.08 10.15 8.03
C LEU A 161 -1.98 11.21 7.92
N THR A 162 -1.56 11.78 9.05
CA THR A 162 -0.44 12.73 9.10
C THR A 162 0.84 12.11 8.54
N ASN A 163 1.15 10.88 8.96
CA ASN A 163 2.36 10.18 8.56
C ASN A 163 2.32 9.82 7.06
N TYR A 164 1.18 9.37 6.55
CA TYR A 164 1.03 9.06 5.13
C TYR A 164 1.19 10.30 4.23
N VAL A 165 0.52 11.41 4.58
CA VAL A 165 0.59 12.65 3.80
C VAL A 165 1.98 13.26 3.87
N SER A 166 2.56 13.36 5.07
CA SER A 166 3.92 13.88 5.23
C SER A 166 4.95 13.01 4.52
N GLN A 167 4.82 11.68 4.56
CA GLN A 167 5.71 10.77 3.82
C GLN A 167 5.62 11.00 2.31
N SER A 168 4.41 11.23 1.79
CA SER A 168 4.19 11.53 0.36
C SER A 168 4.82 12.87 -0.04
N VAL A 169 4.63 13.91 0.78
CA VAL A 169 5.23 15.24 0.55
C VAL A 169 6.75 15.18 0.64
N ILE A 170 7.31 14.56 1.68
CA ILE A 170 8.76 14.39 1.87
C ILE A 170 9.34 13.60 0.69
N GLY A 171 8.70 12.49 0.30
CA GLY A 171 9.12 11.69 -0.84
C GLY A 171 9.12 12.49 -2.15
N ALA A 172 8.08 13.28 -2.40
CA ALA A 172 8.01 14.14 -3.57
C ALA A 172 9.12 15.19 -3.57
N LEU A 173 9.39 15.85 -2.44
CA LEU A 173 10.46 16.84 -2.31
C LEU A 173 11.86 16.21 -2.44
N ILE A 174 12.05 14.97 -1.99
CA ILE A 174 13.35 14.29 -2.13
C ILE A 174 13.57 13.85 -3.57
N TYR A 175 12.61 13.17 -4.17
CA TYR A 175 12.84 12.42 -5.41
C TYR A 175 12.48 13.19 -6.69
N PHE A 176 11.47 14.06 -6.66
CA PHE A 176 10.97 14.71 -7.88
C PHE A 176 11.70 16.02 -8.21
N PRO A 177 11.65 16.47 -9.48
CA PRO A 177 12.34 17.69 -9.91
C PRO A 177 11.81 18.98 -9.28
N ILE A 178 10.65 18.93 -8.61
CA ILE A 178 10.09 20.04 -7.82
C ILE A 178 10.84 20.30 -6.51
N GLY A 179 11.79 19.44 -6.13
CA GLY A 179 12.59 19.57 -4.91
C GLY A 179 14.08 19.25 -5.16
N LEU A 180 14.62 18.27 -4.45
CA LEU A 180 16.03 17.89 -4.51
C LEU A 180 16.38 17.05 -5.75
N TYR A 181 15.39 16.47 -6.43
CA TYR A 181 15.55 15.69 -7.65
C TYR A 181 16.53 14.50 -7.51
N LEU A 182 16.47 13.75 -6.41
CA LEU A 182 17.37 12.61 -6.18
C LEU A 182 17.03 11.35 -6.98
N ALA A 183 15.84 11.27 -7.61
CA ALA A 183 15.40 10.05 -8.31
C ALA A 183 16.41 9.49 -9.34
N PRO A 184 17.07 10.30 -10.19
CA PRO A 184 18.04 9.78 -11.15
C PRO A 184 19.36 9.28 -10.52
N TYR A 185 19.66 9.74 -9.31
CA TYR A 185 20.95 9.49 -8.63
C TYR A 185 20.87 8.42 -7.55
N CYS A 186 19.67 8.12 -7.06
CA CYS A 186 19.44 7.11 -6.04
C CYS A 186 19.00 5.78 -6.65
N GLY A 187 19.89 4.78 -6.61
CA GLY A 187 19.50 3.39 -6.82
C GLY A 187 18.66 2.84 -5.66
N TYR A 188 18.12 1.63 -5.81
CA TYR A 188 17.23 1.01 -4.82
C TYR A 188 17.78 0.99 -3.39
N THR A 189 19.08 0.72 -3.22
CA THR A 189 19.74 0.66 -1.92
C THR A 189 19.81 2.00 -1.22
N ILE A 190 20.18 3.06 -1.94
CA ILE A 190 20.26 4.42 -1.38
C ILE A 190 18.84 4.89 -1.02
N SER A 191 17.87 4.64 -1.90
CA SER A 191 16.47 4.99 -1.66
C SER A 191 15.90 4.28 -0.42
N LEU A 192 16.31 3.03 -0.16
CA LEU A 192 15.95 2.30 1.05
C LEU A 192 16.50 2.98 2.31
N PHE A 193 17.77 3.37 2.32
CA PHE A 193 18.36 4.07 3.47
C PHE A 193 17.73 5.44 3.72
N ILE A 194 17.44 6.19 2.65
CA ILE A 194 16.67 7.45 2.76
C ILE A 194 15.30 7.17 3.37
N GLY A 195 14.59 6.15 2.90
CA GLY A 195 13.29 5.75 3.42
C GLY A 195 13.32 5.38 4.90
N ILE A 196 14.32 4.61 5.33
CA ILE A 196 14.55 4.27 6.75
C ILE A 196 14.81 5.55 7.57
N GLY A 197 15.66 6.46 7.07
CA GLY A 197 15.94 7.72 7.73
C GLY A 197 14.68 8.58 7.92
N VAL A 198 13.89 8.76 6.85
CA VAL A 198 12.61 9.49 6.91
C VAL A 198 11.65 8.83 7.90
N PHE A 199 11.52 7.50 7.86
CA PHE A 199 10.65 6.77 8.78
C PHE A 199 11.06 6.94 10.25
N VAL A 200 12.36 6.86 10.56
CA VAL A 200 12.87 7.08 11.92
C VAL A 200 12.59 8.51 12.39
N LEU A 201 12.77 9.51 11.52
CA LEU A 201 12.42 10.90 11.83
C LEU A 201 10.92 11.08 12.06
N GLN A 202 10.07 10.45 11.24
CA GLN A 202 8.61 10.47 11.44
C GLN A 202 8.17 9.75 12.72
N LEU A 203 8.84 8.65 13.09
CA LEU A 203 8.62 7.98 14.36
C LEU A 203 8.96 8.91 15.53
N ALA A 204 10.12 9.57 15.51
CA ALA A 204 10.52 10.52 16.53
C ALA A 204 9.54 11.70 16.63
N PHE A 205 9.15 12.27 15.48
CA PHE A 205 8.14 13.32 15.39
C PHE A 205 6.80 12.88 15.98
N THR A 206 6.35 11.67 15.67
CA THR A 206 5.10 11.11 16.21
C THR A 206 5.17 11.01 17.75
N GLN A 207 6.27 10.49 18.31
CA GLN A 207 6.41 10.37 19.77
C GLN A 207 6.40 11.75 20.44
N TRP A 208 7.17 12.68 19.90
CA TRP A 208 7.22 14.05 20.40
C TRP A 208 5.84 14.73 20.32
N TRP A 209 5.17 14.64 19.18
CA TRP A 209 3.86 15.26 18.97
C TRP A 209 2.81 14.70 19.93
N LEU A 210 2.73 13.36 20.05
CA LEU A 210 1.75 12.70 20.92
C LEU A 210 2.06 12.84 22.41
N SER A 211 3.26 13.28 22.79
CA SER A 211 3.55 13.65 24.18
C SER A 211 2.81 14.93 24.61
N ALA A 212 2.51 15.83 23.66
CA ALA A 212 1.82 17.09 23.91
C ALA A 212 0.37 17.12 23.38
N HIS A 213 0.04 16.29 22.38
CA HIS A 213 -1.26 16.29 21.69
C HIS A 213 -1.91 14.90 21.68
N ARG A 214 -3.24 14.83 21.74
CA ARG A 214 -3.96 13.54 21.77
C ARG A 214 -4.06 12.82 20.42
N GLN A 215 -3.88 13.55 19.32
CA GLN A 215 -4.04 13.07 17.95
C GLN A 215 -3.12 13.85 17.01
N GLY A 216 -2.84 13.31 15.83
CA GLY A 216 -2.04 14.01 14.83
C GLY A 216 -2.75 15.25 14.25
N PRO A 217 -2.00 16.16 13.62
CA PRO A 217 -2.53 17.42 13.10
C PRO A 217 -3.59 17.22 12.02
N LEU A 218 -3.35 16.33 11.05
CA LEU A 218 -4.34 16.06 10.00
C LEU A 218 -5.53 15.27 10.51
N GLU A 219 -5.32 14.37 11.47
CA GLU A 219 -6.39 13.66 12.16
C GLU A 219 -7.29 14.64 12.91
N ALA A 220 -6.72 15.64 13.60
CA ALA A 220 -7.48 16.68 14.27
C ALA A 220 -8.31 17.52 13.30
N PHE A 221 -7.71 17.90 12.19
CA PHE A 221 -8.39 18.64 11.14
C PHE A 221 -9.54 17.82 10.54
N TRP A 222 -9.28 16.56 10.19
CA TRP A 222 -10.28 15.64 9.65
C TRP A 222 -11.43 15.39 10.62
N HIS A 223 -11.13 15.20 11.91
CA HIS A 223 -12.15 15.04 12.95
C HIS A 223 -13.03 16.29 13.03
N ARG A 224 -12.44 17.49 13.04
CA ARG A 224 -13.21 18.74 13.04
C ARG A 224 -14.12 18.82 11.80
N LEU A 225 -13.60 18.54 10.61
CA LEU A 225 -14.37 18.56 9.36
C LEU A 225 -15.56 17.59 9.39
N THR A 226 -15.33 16.36 9.86
CA THR A 226 -16.35 15.30 9.90
C THR A 226 -17.54 15.71 10.78
N TRP A 227 -17.29 16.45 11.86
CA TRP A 227 -18.30 16.84 12.82
C TRP A 227 -18.73 18.31 12.72
N LEU A 228 -18.37 19.03 11.65
CA LEU A 228 -18.72 20.45 11.44
C LEU A 228 -20.23 20.75 11.57
N HIS A 229 -21.09 19.75 11.36
CA HIS A 229 -22.56 19.88 11.44
C HIS A 229 -23.21 18.93 12.46
N SER A 230 -22.41 18.22 13.26
CA SER A 230 -22.96 17.40 14.33
C SER A 230 -23.06 18.26 15.59
N THR A 231 -24.26 18.78 15.81
CA THR A 231 -24.63 19.40 17.08
C THR A 231 -24.63 18.35 18.18
N ARG A 232 -23.49 18.23 18.85
CA ARG A 232 -23.39 17.79 20.25
C ARG A 232 -22.42 18.69 20.99
#